data_AF-A0A1I6P9Q8-F1
#
_entry.id   AF-A0A1I6P9Q8-F1
#
_cell.length_a   1.000
_cell.length_b   1.000
_cell.length_c   1.000
_cell.angle_alpha   90.00
_cell.angle_beta   90.00
_cell.angle_gamma   90.00
#
_symmetry.space_group_name_H-M   'P 1'
#
loop_
_entity.id
_entity.type
_entity.pdbx_description
1 polymer ?
#
loop_
_entity_poly.entity_id
_entity_poly.type
_entity_poly.pdbx_seq_one_letter_code
_entity_poly.pdbx_strand_id
1 'polypeptide(L)'
;MKKTITLLFCLLSVVISIAQKNSSQNTLKHIAYTDEDSTVRLEALKKLTDQNAIKHVAFTDEDSIIRLAALEKLTDQNAIKHLAYTDKDNNIRLKAVKKLTDQNAIKHVAYTDENNFVKLVALDKLTNQNSIKHVAYTDEDNNVRLKAVKKLTDQNAIRHVAFTDEDSTIRLAALVKLTDQNSIKHIAKTDKEKKVRLKALELLN
;
A
#
# COMPACT_ATOMS: atom_id res chain seq x y z
N MET A 1 30.91 -28.63 -43.08
CA MET A 1 30.89 -27.27 -43.67
C MET A 1 29.50 -26.64 -43.73
N LYS A 2 28.50 -27.18 -44.45
CA LYS A 2 27.17 -26.52 -44.60
C LYS A 2 26.44 -26.24 -43.26
N LYS A 3 26.44 -27.18 -42.31
CA LYS A 3 25.82 -26.98 -40.98
C LYS A 3 26.50 -25.88 -40.16
N THR A 4 27.83 -25.79 -40.20
CA THR A 4 28.63 -24.79 -39.48
C THR A 4 28.43 -23.37 -40.03
N ILE A 5 28.34 -23.23 -41.36
CA ILE A 5 28.06 -21.94 -42.02
C ILE A 5 26.64 -21.47 -41.70
N THR A 6 25.65 -22.37 -41.74
CA THR A 6 24.24 -22.03 -41.41
C THR A 6 24.11 -21.57 -39.95
N LEU A 7 24.80 -22.24 -39.02
CA LEU A 7 24.80 -21.86 -37.61
C LEU A 7 25.45 -20.47 -37.39
N LEU A 8 26.53 -20.16 -38.11
CA LEU A 8 27.22 -18.87 -38.03
C LEU A 8 26.35 -17.71 -38.56
N PHE A 9 25.62 -17.92 -39.66
CA PHE A 9 24.65 -16.94 -40.18
C PHE A 9 23.49 -16.69 -39.22
N CYS A 10 22.93 -17.75 -38.62
CA CYS A 10 21.88 -17.62 -37.61
C CYS A 10 22.39 -16.81 -36.40
N LEU A 11 23.58 -17.13 -35.89
CA LEU A 11 24.18 -16.39 -34.76
C LEU A 11 24.38 -14.90 -35.10
N LEU A 12 24.89 -14.58 -36.29
CA LEU A 12 25.10 -13.20 -36.72
C LEU A 12 23.79 -12.42 -36.82
N SER A 13 22.72 -13.01 -37.39
CA SER A 13 21.41 -12.36 -37.46
C SER A 13 20.82 -12.06 -36.08
N VAL A 14 20.99 -12.97 -35.12
CA VAL A 14 20.52 -12.79 -33.74
C VAL A 14 21.28 -11.64 -33.06
N VAL A 15 22.61 -11.56 -33.24
CA VAL A 15 23.43 -10.48 -32.67
C VAL A 15 23.03 -9.11 -33.22
N ILE A 16 22.77 -9.01 -34.54
CA ILE A 16 22.34 -7.74 -35.17
C ILE A 16 20.97 -7.31 -34.63
N SER A 17 20.00 -8.23 -34.53
CA SER A 17 18.67 -7.92 -33.98
C SER A 17 18.73 -7.47 -32.51
N ILE A 18 19.60 -8.09 -31.71
CA ILE A 18 19.82 -7.68 -30.31
C ILE A 18 20.41 -6.26 -30.25
N ALA A 19 21.40 -5.94 -31.09
CA ALA A 19 22.00 -4.62 -31.15
C ALA A 19 20.99 -3.52 -31.54
N GLN A 20 20.14 -3.79 -32.54
CA GLN A 20 19.07 -2.87 -32.96
C GLN A 20 18.04 -2.66 -31.85
N LYS A 21 17.61 -3.73 -31.16
CA LYS A 21 16.69 -3.64 -30.03
C LYS A 21 17.28 -2.79 -28.89
N ASN A 22 18.56 -2.99 -28.57
CA ASN A 22 19.25 -2.22 -27.53
C ASN A 22 19.36 -0.74 -27.91
N SER A 23 19.73 -0.43 -29.16
CA SER A 23 19.76 0.95 -29.67
C SER A 23 18.39 1.62 -29.56
N SER A 24 17.32 0.90 -29.93
CA SER A 24 15.94 1.39 -29.79
C SER A 24 15.54 1.66 -28.33
N GLN A 25 15.91 0.78 -27.39
CA GLN A 25 15.61 1.00 -25.96
C GLN A 25 16.38 2.20 -25.38
N ASN A 26 17.61 2.45 -25.83
CA ASN A 26 18.35 3.64 -25.41
C ASN A 26 17.70 4.94 -25.91
N THR A 27 17.21 4.96 -27.16
CA THR A 27 16.45 6.10 -27.69
C THR A 27 15.16 6.31 -26.90
N LEU A 28 14.39 5.25 -26.63
CA LEU A 28 13.17 5.34 -25.83
C LEU A 28 13.45 5.83 -24.41
N LYS A 29 14.56 5.41 -23.80
CA LYS A 29 14.99 5.88 -22.48
C LYS A 29 15.25 7.38 -22.51
N HIS A 30 16.01 7.86 -23.49
CA HIS A 30 16.28 9.29 -23.64
C HIS A 30 14.97 10.09 -23.78
N ILE A 31 14.07 9.68 -24.68
CA ILE A 31 12.78 10.36 -24.90
C ILE A 31 11.94 10.36 -23.62
N ALA A 32 11.82 9.21 -22.95
CA ALA A 32 11.05 9.09 -21.71
C ALA A 32 11.59 9.96 -20.57
N TYR A 33 12.85 10.42 -20.64
CA TYR A 33 13.49 11.22 -19.60
C TYR A 33 13.46 12.72 -19.89
N THR A 34 13.54 13.11 -21.16
CA THR A 34 13.89 14.48 -21.53
C THR A 34 12.90 15.17 -22.44
N ASP A 35 11.97 14.45 -23.07
CA ASP A 35 11.01 15.09 -23.98
C ASP A 35 10.11 16.07 -23.21
N GLU A 36 9.88 17.26 -23.77
CA GLU A 36 9.08 18.30 -23.11
C GLU A 36 7.59 17.92 -23.06
N ASP A 37 7.11 17.13 -24.01
CA ASP A 37 5.71 16.72 -24.08
C ASP A 37 5.47 15.43 -23.26
N SER A 38 4.61 15.54 -22.24
CA SER A 38 4.28 14.42 -21.35
C SER A 38 3.62 13.25 -22.09
N THR A 39 2.89 13.50 -23.18
CA THR A 39 2.30 12.45 -24.02
C THR A 39 3.41 11.66 -24.73
N VAL A 40 4.42 12.35 -25.26
CA VAL A 40 5.57 11.71 -25.91
C VAL A 40 6.37 10.88 -24.92
N ARG A 41 6.65 11.43 -23.72
CA ARG A 41 7.29 10.68 -22.63
C ARG A 41 6.50 9.44 -22.24
N LEU A 42 5.18 9.56 -22.10
CA LEU A 42 4.30 8.43 -21.76
C LEU A 42 4.33 7.33 -22.84
N GLU A 43 4.29 7.70 -24.12
CA GLU A 43 4.39 6.74 -25.23
C GLU A 43 5.76 6.04 -25.27
N ALA A 44 6.84 6.75 -24.97
CA ALA A 44 8.16 6.15 -24.81
C ALA A 44 8.18 5.17 -23.63
N LEU A 45 7.66 5.57 -22.46
CA LEU A 45 7.53 4.71 -21.27
C LEU A 45 6.71 3.44 -21.56
N LYS A 46 5.61 3.53 -22.31
CA LYS A 46 4.79 2.37 -22.69
C LYS A 46 5.62 1.33 -23.45
N LYS A 47 6.60 1.76 -24.26
CA LYS A 47 7.50 0.90 -25.06
C LYS A 47 8.78 0.48 -24.32
N LEU A 48 9.11 1.09 -23.18
CA LEU A 48 10.25 0.68 -22.36
C LEU A 48 10.06 -0.71 -21.77
N THR A 49 11.14 -1.48 -21.76
CA THR A 49 11.23 -2.81 -21.12
C THR A 49 12.32 -2.87 -20.04
N ASP A 50 13.27 -1.95 -20.06
CA ASP A 50 14.32 -1.85 -19.03
C ASP A 50 13.72 -1.37 -17.71
N GLN A 51 13.77 -2.24 -16.69
CA GLN A 51 13.24 -1.94 -15.36
C GLN A 51 14.00 -0.83 -14.64
N ASN A 52 15.30 -0.62 -14.91
CA ASN A 52 16.03 0.51 -14.34
C ASN A 52 15.55 1.83 -14.96
N ALA A 53 15.24 1.82 -16.25
CA ALA A 53 14.68 3.00 -16.91
C ALA A 53 13.27 3.32 -16.43
N ILE A 54 12.41 2.31 -16.32
CA ILE A 54 11.05 2.45 -15.76
C ILE A 54 11.12 2.97 -14.33
N LYS A 55 12.03 2.45 -13.50
CA LYS A 55 12.26 2.91 -12.12
C LYS A 55 12.67 4.36 -12.06
N HIS A 56 13.57 4.79 -12.95
CA HIS A 56 13.96 6.20 -13.03
C HIS A 56 12.74 7.07 -13.30
N VAL A 57 11.98 6.79 -14.36
CA VAL A 57 10.76 7.55 -14.70
C VAL A 57 9.77 7.57 -13.53
N ALA A 58 9.55 6.43 -12.87
CA ALA A 58 8.64 6.34 -11.73
C ALA A 58 9.06 7.25 -10.56
N PHE A 59 10.35 7.57 -10.42
CA PHE A 59 10.87 8.37 -9.33
C PHE A 59 11.01 9.85 -9.69
N THR A 60 11.26 10.17 -10.97
CA THR A 60 11.74 11.49 -11.37
C THR A 60 10.81 12.26 -12.29
N ASP A 61 9.86 11.62 -12.99
CA ASP A 61 8.97 12.36 -13.89
C ASP A 61 8.13 13.37 -13.09
N GLU A 62 8.02 14.59 -13.61
CA GLU A 62 7.26 15.66 -12.98
C GLU A 62 5.75 15.36 -12.94
N ASP A 63 5.24 14.66 -13.97
CA ASP A 63 3.84 14.32 -14.16
C ASP A 63 3.47 13.05 -13.38
N SER A 64 2.50 13.18 -12.47
CA SER A 64 2.07 12.04 -11.64
C SER A 64 1.37 10.95 -12.45
N ILE A 65 0.78 11.25 -13.61
CA ILE A 65 0.19 10.24 -14.50
C ILE A 65 1.29 9.35 -15.09
N ILE A 66 2.43 9.93 -15.48
CA ILE A 66 3.56 9.17 -16.00
C ILE A 66 4.22 8.36 -14.89
N ARG A 67 4.44 8.95 -13.70
CA ARG A 67 4.98 8.20 -12.56
C ARG A 67 4.07 7.03 -12.17
N LEU A 68 2.74 7.24 -12.18
CA LEU A 68 1.77 6.18 -11.92
C LEU A 68 1.85 5.07 -12.99
N ALA A 69 1.91 5.42 -14.28
CA ALA A 69 2.07 4.45 -15.35
C ALA A 69 3.38 3.65 -15.22
N ALA A 70 4.46 4.30 -14.79
CA ALA A 70 5.74 3.65 -14.54
C ALA A 70 5.65 2.70 -13.34
N LEU A 71 5.02 3.12 -12.24
CA LEU A 71 4.70 2.27 -11.09
C LEU A 71 3.87 1.05 -11.50
N GLU A 72 2.92 1.19 -12.43
CA GLU A 72 2.14 0.07 -12.94
C GLU A 72 3.01 -0.98 -13.66
N LYS A 73 4.08 -0.55 -14.33
CA LYS A 73 5.04 -1.42 -15.00
C LYS A 73 6.16 -1.97 -14.09
N LEU A 74 6.37 -1.40 -12.91
CA LEU A 74 7.40 -1.85 -11.98
C LEU A 74 7.10 -3.24 -11.40
N THR A 75 8.15 -4.06 -11.33
CA THR A 75 8.17 -5.35 -10.64
C THR A 75 9.08 -5.38 -9.41
N ASP A 76 10.05 -4.46 -9.31
CA ASP A 76 10.97 -4.35 -8.16
C ASP A 76 10.21 -3.89 -6.90
N GLN A 77 10.06 -4.79 -5.92
CA GLN A 77 9.39 -4.51 -4.66
C GLN A 77 10.10 -3.43 -3.83
N ASN A 78 11.42 -3.25 -3.97
CA ASN A 78 12.12 -2.16 -3.28
C ASN A 78 11.79 -0.80 -3.90
N ALA A 79 11.63 -0.74 -5.22
CA ALA A 79 11.19 0.49 -5.89
C ALA A 79 9.74 0.83 -5.56
N ILE A 80 8.85 -0.17 -5.54
CA ILE A 80 7.44 0.00 -5.13
C ILE A 80 7.36 0.47 -3.67
N LYS A 81 8.17 -0.12 -2.77
CA LYS A 81 8.27 0.31 -1.37
C LYS A 81 8.73 1.76 -1.24
N HIS A 82 9.73 2.17 -2.02
CA HIS A 82 10.18 3.55 -2.02
C HIS A 82 9.02 4.50 -2.38
N LEU A 83 8.32 4.24 -3.49
CA LEU A 83 7.18 5.06 -3.91
C LEU A 83 6.04 5.07 -2.89
N ALA A 84 5.76 3.94 -2.24
CA ALA A 84 4.76 3.87 -1.18
C ALA A 84 5.10 4.77 0.02
N TYR A 85 6.37 5.09 0.24
CA TYR A 85 6.83 5.91 1.36
C TYR A 85 7.00 7.38 0.97
N THR A 86 7.42 7.66 -0.26
CA THR A 86 8.01 8.96 -0.61
C THR A 86 7.31 9.73 -1.73
N ASP A 87 6.44 9.11 -2.54
CA ASP A 87 5.81 9.88 -3.63
C ASP A 87 4.93 10.99 -3.06
N LYS A 88 5.05 12.19 -3.65
CA LYS A 88 4.27 13.37 -3.28
C LYS A 88 2.77 13.22 -3.55
N ASP A 89 2.38 12.36 -4.50
CA ASP A 89 1.00 12.09 -4.85
C ASP A 89 0.47 10.89 -4.04
N ASN A 90 -0.52 11.14 -3.18
CA ASN A 90 -1.13 10.10 -2.35
C ASN A 90 -1.80 8.98 -3.17
N ASN A 91 -2.22 9.24 -4.42
CA ASN A 91 -2.76 8.20 -5.30
C ASN A 91 -1.66 7.23 -5.75
N ILE A 92 -0.45 7.72 -6.00
CA ILE A 92 0.71 6.88 -6.32
C ILE A 92 1.07 6.06 -5.09
N ARG A 93 1.18 6.68 -3.90
CA ARG A 93 1.44 5.95 -2.65
C ARG A 93 0.39 4.86 -2.42
N LEU A 94 -0.89 5.19 -2.56
CA LEU A 94 -2.00 4.24 -2.44
C LEU A 94 -1.87 3.07 -3.42
N LYS A 95 -1.56 3.34 -4.70
CA LYS A 95 -1.35 2.28 -5.70
C LYS A 95 -0.14 1.42 -5.37
N ALA A 96 0.94 2.04 -4.88
CA ALA A 96 2.15 1.33 -4.48
C ALA A 96 1.87 0.38 -3.31
N VAL A 97 1.15 0.84 -2.28
CA VAL A 97 0.69 0.01 -1.15
C VAL A 97 -0.14 -1.17 -1.62
N LYS A 98 -1.06 -0.96 -2.58
CA LYS A 98 -1.84 -2.07 -3.16
C LYS A 98 -0.94 -3.13 -3.79
N LYS A 99 0.18 -2.74 -4.42
CA LYS A 99 1.17 -3.64 -5.05
C LYS A 99 2.20 -4.23 -4.07
N LEU A 100 2.34 -3.69 -2.86
CA LEU A 100 3.25 -4.23 -1.85
C LEU A 100 2.84 -5.63 -1.38
N THR A 101 3.85 -6.48 -1.16
CA THR A 101 3.71 -7.80 -0.52
C THR A 101 4.41 -7.89 0.82
N ASP A 102 5.45 -7.07 1.06
CA ASP A 102 6.19 -7.03 2.32
C ASP A 102 5.33 -6.45 3.47
N GLN A 103 5.04 -7.29 4.47
CA GLN A 103 4.25 -6.89 5.65
C GLN A 103 4.94 -5.83 6.51
N ASN A 104 6.27 -5.76 6.54
CA ASN A 104 6.96 -4.69 7.27
C ASN A 104 6.78 -3.35 6.56
N ALA A 105 6.79 -3.33 5.23
CA ALA A 105 6.53 -2.13 4.46
C ALA A 105 5.08 -1.66 4.60
N ILE A 106 4.13 -2.59 4.52
CA ILE A 106 2.70 -2.30 4.73
C ILE A 106 2.47 -1.76 6.15
N LYS A 107 3.08 -2.37 7.17
CA LYS A 107 3.04 -1.90 8.55
C LYS A 107 3.57 -0.47 8.68
N HIS A 108 4.70 -0.17 8.05
CA HIS A 108 5.27 1.18 8.09
C HIS A 108 4.27 2.20 7.57
N VAL A 109 3.72 1.99 6.36
CA VAL A 109 2.73 2.91 5.78
C VAL A 109 1.48 3.05 6.65
N ALA A 110 0.97 1.94 7.20
CA ALA A 110 -0.18 1.98 8.10
C ALA A 110 0.05 2.82 9.35
N TYR A 111 1.30 3.01 9.77
CA TYR A 111 1.66 3.77 10.95
C TYR A 111 1.99 5.23 10.63
N THR A 112 2.58 5.50 9.47
CA THR A 112 3.30 6.76 9.23
C THR A 112 2.77 7.61 8.07
N ASP A 113 1.94 7.08 7.16
CA ASP A 113 1.47 7.90 6.04
C ASP A 113 0.60 9.06 6.53
N GLU A 114 0.82 10.26 6.05
CA GLU A 114 0.04 11.45 6.39
C GLU A 114 -1.43 11.37 5.92
N ASN A 115 -1.71 10.56 4.90
CA ASN A 115 -3.03 10.46 4.31
C ASN A 115 -3.79 9.25 4.86
N ASN A 116 -4.90 9.51 5.55
CA ASN A 116 -5.69 8.46 6.20
C ASN A 116 -6.26 7.44 5.21
N PHE A 117 -6.53 7.78 3.94
CA PHE A 117 -6.95 6.79 2.94
C PHE A 117 -5.82 5.81 2.60
N VAL A 118 -4.57 6.29 2.54
CA VAL A 118 -3.41 5.43 2.31
C VAL A 118 -3.19 4.51 3.53
N LYS A 119 -3.27 5.05 4.75
CA LYS A 119 -3.22 4.25 5.99
C LYS A 119 -4.30 3.17 6.01
N LEU A 120 -5.54 3.50 5.67
CA LEU A 120 -6.66 2.54 5.64
C LEU A 120 -6.41 1.40 4.66
N VAL A 121 -5.87 1.67 3.47
CA VAL A 121 -5.51 0.64 2.49
C VAL A 121 -4.36 -0.24 2.99
N ALA A 122 -3.36 0.35 3.65
CA ALA A 122 -2.27 -0.41 4.26
C ALA A 122 -2.80 -1.30 5.40
N LEU A 123 -3.64 -0.75 6.27
CA LEU A 123 -4.30 -1.47 7.35
C LEU A 123 -5.18 -2.62 6.83
N ASP A 124 -5.85 -2.45 5.70
CA ASP A 124 -6.62 -3.53 5.05
C ASP A 124 -5.74 -4.73 4.66
N LYS A 125 -4.51 -4.48 4.22
CA LYS A 125 -3.54 -5.53 3.86
C LYS A 125 -2.76 -6.08 5.06
N LEU A 126 -2.79 -5.41 6.20
CA LEU A 126 -2.07 -5.82 7.39
C LEU A 126 -2.71 -7.06 8.02
N THR A 127 -1.90 -8.06 8.35
CA THR A 127 -2.37 -9.34 8.94
C THR A 127 -1.89 -9.57 10.37
N ASN A 128 -0.78 -8.94 10.76
CA ASN A 128 -0.21 -9.09 12.10
C ASN A 128 -1.09 -8.40 13.16
N GLN A 129 -1.65 -9.18 14.10
CA GLN A 129 -2.55 -8.67 15.14
C GLN A 129 -1.89 -7.68 16.11
N ASN A 130 -0.58 -7.81 16.39
CA ASN A 130 0.11 -6.82 17.22
C ASN A 130 0.23 -5.47 16.51
N SER A 131 0.40 -5.46 15.19
CA SER A 131 0.44 -4.24 14.42
C SER A 131 -0.95 -3.59 14.29
N ILE A 132 -1.99 -4.39 14.08
CA ILE A 132 -3.38 -3.89 14.08
C ILE A 132 -3.75 -3.31 15.44
N LYS A 133 -3.35 -3.98 16.54
CA LYS A 133 -3.51 -3.49 17.91
C LYS A 133 -2.83 -2.15 18.14
N HIS A 134 -1.60 -1.97 17.65
CA HIS A 134 -0.91 -0.69 17.75
C HIS A 134 -1.73 0.43 17.08
N VAL A 135 -2.16 0.24 15.83
CA VAL A 135 -2.99 1.22 15.12
C VAL A 135 -4.30 1.52 15.86
N ALA A 136 -4.97 0.49 16.40
CA ALA A 136 -6.20 0.66 17.17
C ALA A 136 -6.00 1.48 18.46
N TYR A 137 -4.78 1.53 19.00
CA TYR A 137 -4.48 2.22 20.25
C TYR A 137 -3.96 3.63 20.03
N THR A 138 -3.23 3.87 18.94
CA THR A 138 -2.37 5.05 18.83
C THR A 138 -2.63 5.92 17.62
N ASP A 139 -3.41 5.49 16.62
CA ASP A 139 -3.65 6.36 15.46
C ASP A 139 -4.52 7.56 15.86
N GLU A 140 -4.15 8.74 15.37
CA GLU A 140 -4.85 9.99 15.69
C GLU A 140 -6.23 10.06 15.00
N ASP A 141 -6.41 9.41 13.86
CA ASP A 141 -7.66 9.44 13.11
C ASP A 141 -8.65 8.36 13.59
N ASN A 142 -9.85 8.80 13.97
CA ASN A 142 -10.88 7.92 14.51
C ASN A 142 -11.34 6.86 13.49
N ASN A 143 -11.34 7.14 12.19
CA ASN A 143 -11.73 6.16 11.17
C ASN A 143 -10.67 5.07 11.02
N VAL A 144 -9.38 5.44 11.10
CA VAL A 144 -8.26 4.49 11.09
C VAL A 144 -8.31 3.60 12.33
N ARG A 145 -8.47 4.17 13.52
CA ARG A 145 -8.66 3.38 14.76
C ARG A 145 -9.88 2.46 14.67
N LEU A 146 -11.03 2.97 14.24
CA LEU A 146 -12.26 2.19 14.07
C LEU A 146 -12.07 1.01 13.13
N LYS A 147 -11.39 1.22 12.00
CA LYS A 147 -11.06 0.14 11.05
C LYS A 147 -10.17 -0.91 11.71
N ALA A 148 -9.18 -0.50 12.50
CA ALA A 148 -8.28 -1.42 13.20
C ALA A 148 -9.05 -2.26 14.23
N VAL A 149 -9.94 -1.64 15.01
CA VAL A 149 -10.82 -2.32 15.99
C VAL A 149 -11.71 -3.35 15.31
N LYS A 150 -12.28 -3.02 14.15
CA LYS A 150 -13.05 -3.98 13.33
C LYS A 150 -12.21 -5.19 12.90
N LYS A 151 -10.89 -5.03 12.73
CA LYS A 151 -9.95 -6.11 12.37
C LYS A 151 -9.36 -6.88 13.56
N LEU A 152 -9.45 -6.35 14.79
CA LEU A 152 -8.93 -7.04 15.97
C LEU A 152 -9.63 -8.36 16.25
N THR A 153 -8.87 -9.38 16.64
CA THR A 153 -9.40 -10.67 17.12
C THR A 153 -9.01 -10.96 18.57
N ASP A 154 -7.99 -10.29 19.09
CA ASP A 154 -7.51 -10.44 20.46
C ASP A 154 -8.50 -9.79 21.46
N GLN A 155 -9.08 -10.61 22.34
CA GLN A 155 -10.09 -10.14 23.31
C GLN A 155 -9.52 -9.17 24.36
N ASN A 156 -8.23 -9.27 24.72
CA ASN A 156 -7.62 -8.31 25.64
C ASN A 156 -7.46 -6.94 24.97
N ALA A 157 -7.11 -6.91 23.69
CA ALA A 157 -7.01 -5.69 22.92
C ALA A 157 -8.37 -5.03 22.68
N ILE A 158 -9.37 -5.84 22.33
CA ILE A 158 -10.76 -5.37 22.19
C ILE A 158 -11.26 -4.80 23.52
N ARG A 159 -11.02 -5.50 24.64
CA ARG A 159 -11.37 -5.04 25.99
C ARG A 159 -10.70 -3.73 26.36
N HIS A 160 -9.42 -3.58 26.06
CA HIS A 160 -8.70 -2.34 26.28
C HIS A 160 -9.39 -1.17 25.57
N VAL A 161 -9.58 -1.28 24.25
CA VAL A 161 -10.25 -0.23 23.45
C VAL A 161 -11.65 0.08 23.97
N ALA A 162 -12.44 -0.93 24.31
CA ALA A 162 -13.80 -0.74 24.82
C ALA A 162 -13.85 0.06 26.12
N PHE A 163 -12.77 0.06 26.91
CA PHE A 163 -12.67 0.85 28.14
C PHE A 163 -12.01 2.21 27.94
N THR A 164 -11.04 2.32 27.03
CA THR A 164 -10.08 3.44 27.05
C THR A 164 -10.20 4.38 25.86
N ASP A 165 -10.76 3.97 24.72
CA ASP A 165 -10.82 4.87 23.55
C ASP A 165 -11.67 6.11 23.87
N GLU A 166 -11.17 7.28 23.47
CA GLU A 166 -11.83 8.55 23.74
C GLU A 166 -13.19 8.67 23.02
N ASP A 167 -13.31 8.10 21.83
CA ASP A 167 -14.47 8.17 20.94
C ASP A 167 -15.47 7.05 21.28
N SER A 168 -16.70 7.44 21.56
CA SER A 168 -17.76 6.48 21.95
C SER A 168 -18.18 5.54 20.83
N THR A 169 -18.02 5.92 19.57
CA THR A 169 -18.28 5.06 18.40
C THR A 169 -17.26 3.93 18.34
N ILE A 170 -15.99 4.21 18.64
CA ILE A 170 -14.93 3.20 18.68
C ILE A 170 -15.11 2.26 19.88
N ARG A 171 -15.39 2.81 21.07
CA ARG A 171 -15.71 1.98 22.24
C ARG A 171 -16.91 1.07 21.98
N LEU A 172 -17.96 1.58 21.32
CA LEU A 172 -19.13 0.78 20.93
C LEU A 172 -18.76 -0.32 19.94
N ALA A 173 -17.92 -0.03 18.94
CA ALA A 173 -17.45 -1.03 17.99
C ALA A 173 -16.59 -2.13 18.65
N ALA A 174 -15.84 -1.80 19.70
CA ALA A 174 -15.12 -2.79 20.49
C ALA A 174 -16.07 -3.59 21.40
N LEU A 175 -17.01 -2.92 22.07
CA LEU A 175 -18.02 -3.53 22.95
C LEU A 175 -18.81 -4.63 22.23
N VAL A 176 -19.27 -4.40 21.00
CA VAL A 176 -20.03 -5.42 20.25
C VAL A 176 -19.20 -6.65 19.86
N LYS A 177 -17.87 -6.59 19.99
CA LYS A 177 -16.95 -7.70 19.75
C LYS A 177 -16.47 -8.40 21.03
N LEU A 178 -16.82 -7.86 22.20
CA LEU A 178 -16.46 -8.44 23.48
C LEU A 178 -17.30 -9.69 23.77
N THR A 179 -16.63 -10.71 24.27
CA THR A 179 -17.28 -11.96 24.73
C THR A 179 -17.32 -12.08 26.25
N ASP A 180 -16.48 -11.32 26.97
CA ASP A 180 -16.42 -11.37 28.44
C ASP A 180 -17.58 -10.62 29.11
N GLN A 181 -18.50 -11.37 29.72
CA GLN A 181 -19.70 -10.85 30.37
C GLN A 181 -19.39 -9.90 31.54
N ASN A 182 -18.30 -10.13 32.27
CA ASN A 182 -17.91 -9.24 33.36
C ASN A 182 -17.49 -7.86 32.85
N SER A 183 -16.74 -7.81 31.75
CA SER A 183 -16.36 -6.56 31.09
C SER A 183 -17.59 -5.83 30.53
N ILE A 184 -18.52 -6.54 29.88
CA ILE A 184 -19.77 -5.95 29.37
C ILE A 184 -20.60 -5.36 30.54
N LYS A 185 -20.74 -6.09 31.64
CA LYS A 185 -21.44 -5.62 32.85
C LYS A 185 -20.76 -4.40 33.47
N HIS A 186 -19.44 -4.33 33.44
CA HIS A 186 -18.71 -3.15 33.89
C HIS A 186 -19.02 -1.95 32.99
N ILE A 187 -18.90 -2.10 31.66
CA ILE A 187 -19.19 -1.03 30.69
C ILE A 187 -20.63 -0.51 30.84
N ALA A 188 -21.60 -1.40 31.02
CA ALA A 188 -23.01 -1.03 31.25
C ALA A 188 -23.19 -0.10 32.45
N LYS A 189 -22.34 -0.22 33.48
CA LYS A 189 -22.38 0.60 34.69
C LYS A 189 -21.54 1.87 34.60
N THR A 190 -20.42 1.83 33.88
CA THR A 190 -19.35 2.85 34.04
C THR A 190 -19.03 3.66 32.79
N ASP A 191 -19.43 3.25 31.57
CA ASP A 191 -19.10 4.04 30.38
C ASP A 191 -19.69 5.45 30.47
N LYS A 192 -18.93 6.47 30.08
CA LYS A 192 -19.38 7.87 30.11
C LYS A 192 -20.58 8.14 29.19
N GLU A 193 -20.66 7.46 28.06
CA GLU A 193 -21.68 7.68 27.03
C GLU A 193 -22.92 6.80 27.26
N LYS A 194 -24.11 7.42 27.31
CA LYS A 194 -25.38 6.72 27.55
C LYS A 194 -25.62 5.64 26.49
N LYS A 195 -25.33 5.94 25.23
CA LYS A 195 -25.53 4.99 24.12
C LYS A 195 -24.71 3.72 24.27
N VAL A 196 -23.47 3.83 24.75
CA VAL A 196 -22.59 2.67 24.98
C VAL A 196 -23.13 1.83 26.15
N ARG A 197 -23.55 2.47 27.25
CA ARG A 197 -24.17 1.77 28.38
C ARG A 197 -25.44 1.00 27.99
N LEU A 198 -26.32 1.63 27.20
CA LEU A 198 -27.52 0.97 26.68
C LEU A 198 -27.18 -0.24 25.81
N LYS A 199 -26.20 -0.10 24.90
CA LYS A 199 -25.77 -1.22 24.07
C LYS A 199 -25.20 -2.37 24.90
N ALA A 200 -24.46 -2.06 25.98
CA ALA A 200 -23.93 -3.09 26.87
C ALA A 200 -25.05 -3.84 27.60
N LEU A 201 -26.11 -3.15 28.05
CA LEU A 201 -27.29 -3.79 28.66
C LEU A 201 -27.99 -4.75 27.68
N GLU A 202 -28.14 -4.36 26.41
CA GLU A 202 -28.71 -5.25 25.37
C GLU A 202 -27.88 -6.54 25.16
N LEU A 203 -26.58 -6.52 25.47
CA LEU A 203 -25.69 -7.66 25.32
C LEU A 203 -25.65 -8.58 26.55
N LEU A 204 -26.29 -8.19 27.66
CA LEU A 204 -26.30 -8.92 28.95
C LEU A 204 -27.52 -9.85 29.12
N ASN A 205 -28.17 -10.26 28.03
CA ASN A 205 -29.32 -11.18 28.09
C ASN A 205 -29.04 -12.45 28.91
#